data_AF-A0AAI9XT12-F1
#
_entry.id   AF-A0AAI9XT12-F1
#
_cell.length_a   1.000
_cell.length_b   1.000
_cell.length_c   1.000
_cell.angle_alpha   90.00
_cell.angle_beta   90.00
_cell.angle_gamma   90.00
#
_symmetry.space_group_name_H-M   'P 1'
#
loop_
_entity.id
_entity.type
_entity.pdbx_description
1 polymer ?
#
loop_
_entity_poly.entity_id
_entity_poly.type
_entity_poly.pdbx_seq_one_letter_code
_entity_poly.pdbx_strand_id
1 'polypeptide(L)'
;MASVSLKSLAALALAVSQPALAAVFPTNIFNRSEIEAMSLEKRGSMYAYQLWDSAEIPYILQGLPHDLSESIRGAMREWEQSTCIRFLPKTSQGAWANFKKFDDGCYSRGLGSPGSGERLVNLDYPNAWEKFLSFGTYKACLDAGTPSHELGHLIGLTHEHQRPDRDQYIRILTDRVQTDDLDQFTIDTGADVSIPFDYNSVMIYDTKAFAKTNKLTPISGSASLKHTMETVTDKKIDPWNSPTANDFKAVNNAYACEEYYTRVIPQCLAGSIPSNGDFSSYSFILDKHTEAYMAANGYTHVAAHQNCRANMVGQDTDNWGFTPLNGWGPRAQYKITTNRCKKDHDRHASRYEVALCKGDNEGACDIKCGLRRVCPFDASGKQVDSKAIDVVDNNLWICHPH
;
A
#
# COMPACT_ATOMS: atom_id res chain seq x y z
N MET A 1 70.09 -21.67 -48.12
CA MET A 1 70.96 -20.79 -47.30
C MET A 1 70.04 -20.16 -46.25
N ALA A 2 69.98 -20.71 -45.04
CA ALA A 2 70.64 -20.18 -43.83
C ALA A 2 70.29 -18.69 -43.62
N SER A 3 69.55 -18.27 -42.60
CA SER A 3 69.96 -18.36 -41.18
C SER A 3 68.81 -18.24 -40.17
N VAL A 4 68.92 -19.07 -39.13
CA VAL A 4 68.34 -18.98 -37.77
C VAL A 4 69.06 -17.83 -37.01
N SER A 5 68.48 -17.03 -36.10
CA SER A 5 68.27 -17.35 -34.67
C SER A 5 67.78 -16.14 -33.83
N LEU A 6 66.81 -16.42 -32.92
CA LEU A 6 66.59 -15.91 -31.53
C LEU A 6 66.24 -14.43 -31.30
N LYS A 7 65.28 -14.03 -30.44
CA LYS A 7 64.62 -14.66 -29.28
C LYS A 7 63.25 -13.99 -29.02
N SER A 8 62.27 -14.83 -28.73
CA SER A 8 60.99 -14.64 -28.04
C SER A 8 60.87 -13.46 -27.05
N LEU A 9 59.72 -12.76 -27.06
CA LEU A 9 58.73 -12.80 -25.97
C LEU A 9 57.41 -12.04 -26.30
N ALA A 10 56.32 -12.81 -26.18
CA ALA A 10 54.98 -12.45 -25.73
C ALA A 10 53.98 -11.72 -26.68
N ALA A 11 52.88 -12.45 -26.92
CA ALA A 11 51.52 -12.03 -27.27
C ALA A 11 51.35 -11.33 -28.65
N LEU A 12 51.19 -12.04 -29.78
CA LEU A 12 50.03 -12.86 -30.20
C LEU A 12 48.66 -12.25 -29.81
N ALA A 13 47.67 -12.05 -30.67
CA ALA A 13 47.57 -11.95 -32.12
C ALA A 13 46.18 -11.37 -32.40
N LEU A 14 46.07 -10.37 -33.28
CA LEU A 14 44.86 -10.19 -34.07
C LEU A 14 44.79 -11.36 -35.07
N ALA A 15 43.67 -12.06 -35.10
CA ALA A 15 42.75 -12.11 -36.25
C ALA A 15 42.03 -13.48 -36.39
N VAL A 16 40.70 -13.36 -36.55
CA VAL A 16 39.76 -14.29 -37.19
C VAL A 16 39.47 -15.63 -36.51
N SER A 17 38.27 -15.76 -35.93
CA SER A 17 37.25 -16.76 -36.32
C SER A 17 36.06 -16.75 -35.35
N GLN A 18 34.90 -17.13 -35.88
CA GLN A 18 33.64 -17.32 -35.17
C GLN A 18 33.75 -18.44 -34.09
N PRO A 19 32.65 -18.74 -33.39
CA PRO A 19 32.30 -18.38 -32.03
C PRO A 19 32.83 -19.39 -30.99
N ALA A 20 33.53 -18.93 -29.96
CA ALA A 20 33.83 -19.75 -28.79
C ALA A 20 33.86 -18.89 -27.53
N LEU A 21 32.68 -18.45 -27.08
CA LEU A 21 32.38 -18.07 -25.69
C LEU A 21 30.88 -18.21 -25.43
N ALA A 22 30.31 -19.31 -25.92
CA ALA A 22 29.06 -19.90 -25.44
C ALA A 22 29.42 -21.13 -24.60
N ALA A 23 30.06 -20.92 -23.44
CA ALA A 23 30.42 -22.01 -22.51
C ALA A 23 30.59 -21.58 -21.05
N VAL A 24 30.17 -20.36 -20.65
CA VAL A 24 30.24 -19.91 -19.24
C VAL A 24 28.96 -19.22 -18.74
N PHE A 25 27.96 -19.02 -19.60
CA PHE A 25 26.65 -18.56 -19.16
C PHE A 25 25.59 -19.44 -19.83
N PRO A 26 24.80 -20.22 -19.09
CA PRO A 26 23.68 -20.93 -19.67
C PRO A 26 22.73 -19.90 -20.30
N THR A 27 22.66 -19.93 -21.62
CA THR A 27 21.59 -19.34 -22.43
C THR A 27 20.30 -20.08 -22.07
N ASN A 28 19.63 -19.65 -21.00
CA ASN A 28 18.23 -19.87 -20.67
C ASN A 28 17.94 -19.35 -19.25
N ILE A 29 17.92 -18.03 -19.05
CA ILE A 29 17.22 -17.40 -17.91
C ILE A 29 16.53 -16.13 -18.37
N PHE A 30 15.65 -16.28 -19.36
CA PHE A 30 14.41 -15.51 -19.41
C PHE A 30 13.31 -16.51 -19.73
N ASN A 31 13.04 -17.38 -18.74
CA ASN A 31 11.80 -18.14 -18.73
C ASN A 31 10.67 -17.16 -18.41
N ARG A 32 10.25 -16.45 -19.45
CA ARG A 32 8.98 -15.75 -19.54
C ARG A 32 7.88 -16.81 -19.59
N SER A 33 7.60 -17.53 -18.49
CA SER A 33 6.48 -18.50 -18.41
C SER A 33 6.30 -19.21 -17.06
N GLU A 34 6.41 -18.53 -15.92
CA GLU A 34 5.86 -19.08 -14.65
C GLU A 34 4.82 -18.15 -14.01
N ILE A 35 4.91 -16.83 -14.24
CA ILE A 35 3.89 -15.86 -13.82
C ILE A 35 2.65 -15.90 -14.74
N GLU A 36 2.80 -16.29 -16.02
CA GLU A 36 1.69 -16.39 -16.99
C GLU A 36 1.01 -17.78 -17.02
N ALA A 37 1.52 -18.76 -16.26
CA ALA A 37 1.04 -20.15 -16.28
C ALA A 37 0.37 -20.64 -14.99
N MET A 38 0.09 -19.74 -14.03
CA MET A 38 -0.85 -20.07 -12.96
C MET A 38 -2.27 -20.03 -13.53
N SER A 39 -3.04 -21.11 -13.34
CA SER A 39 -4.45 -21.11 -13.75
C SER A 39 -5.15 -19.90 -13.12
N LEU A 40 -6.05 -19.26 -13.87
CA LEU A 40 -6.87 -18.12 -13.41
C LEU A 40 -7.58 -18.37 -12.08
N GLU A 41 -7.71 -19.64 -11.67
CA GLU A 41 -8.32 -20.13 -10.44
C GLU A 41 -7.42 -20.03 -9.20
N LYS A 42 -6.12 -19.73 -9.32
CA LYS A 42 -5.15 -19.70 -8.20
C LYS A 42 -4.48 -18.34 -8.04
N ARG A 43 -5.31 -17.31 -7.87
CA ARG A 43 -4.89 -15.90 -7.80
C ARG A 43 -5.10 -15.34 -6.39
N GLY A 44 -4.28 -15.75 -5.42
CA GLY A 44 -4.39 -15.27 -4.04
C GLY A 44 -5.65 -15.74 -3.32
N SER A 45 -5.91 -15.25 -2.11
CA SER A 45 -7.11 -15.58 -1.29
C SER A 45 -8.43 -15.03 -1.88
N MET A 46 -8.49 -14.90 -3.20
CA MET A 46 -9.50 -14.18 -3.97
C MET A 46 -9.88 -14.98 -5.21
N TYR A 47 -11.16 -14.95 -5.58
CA TYR A 47 -11.61 -15.58 -6.81
C TYR A 47 -11.69 -14.57 -7.96
N ALA A 48 -11.27 -14.99 -9.17
CA ALA A 48 -11.26 -14.11 -10.34
C ALA A 48 -12.62 -13.48 -10.67
N TYR A 49 -13.73 -14.20 -10.44
CA TYR A 49 -15.09 -13.70 -10.69
C TYR A 49 -15.55 -12.62 -9.70
N GLN A 50 -14.84 -12.43 -8.59
CA GLN A 50 -15.14 -11.42 -7.58
C GLN A 50 -14.37 -10.12 -7.83
N LEU A 51 -13.39 -10.09 -8.73
CA LEU A 51 -12.54 -8.91 -8.88
C LEU A 51 -13.31 -7.74 -9.49
N TRP A 52 -12.92 -6.52 -9.09
CA TRP A 52 -13.40 -5.31 -9.73
C TRP A 52 -12.72 -5.08 -11.08
N ASP A 53 -13.49 -4.69 -12.09
CA ASP A 53 -12.96 -4.38 -13.40
C ASP A 53 -11.89 -3.28 -13.30
N SER A 54 -10.74 -3.51 -13.93
CA SER A 54 -9.59 -2.60 -13.94
C SER A 54 -9.05 -2.22 -12.54
N ALA A 55 -9.36 -2.99 -11.49
CA ALA A 55 -9.03 -2.66 -10.10
C ALA A 55 -9.66 -1.35 -9.60
N GLU A 56 -10.73 -0.89 -10.26
CA GLU A 56 -11.43 0.36 -9.92
C GLU A 56 -12.69 0.05 -9.10
N ILE A 57 -12.81 0.68 -7.93
CA ILE A 57 -13.92 0.50 -7.01
C ILE A 57 -14.69 1.82 -6.91
N PRO A 58 -15.78 2.00 -7.69
CA PRO A 58 -16.64 3.16 -7.57
C PRO A 58 -17.31 3.17 -6.19
N TYR A 59 -17.33 4.29 -5.47
CA TYR A 59 -17.91 4.34 -4.13
C TYR A 59 -18.81 5.55 -3.86
N ILE A 60 -19.68 5.39 -2.86
CA ILE A 60 -20.47 6.45 -2.22
C ILE A 60 -20.31 6.32 -0.71
N LEU A 61 -20.15 7.45 -0.01
CA LEU A 61 -20.25 7.52 1.46
C LEU A 61 -21.59 8.15 1.82
N GLN A 62 -22.55 7.33 2.24
CA GLN A 62 -23.94 7.74 2.37
C GLN A 62 -24.29 8.03 3.83
N GLY A 63 -24.40 9.33 4.16
CA GLY A 63 -24.89 9.78 5.47
C GLY A 63 -23.98 9.43 6.64
N LEU A 64 -22.68 9.28 6.40
CA LEU A 64 -21.70 8.94 7.43
C LEU A 64 -21.22 10.19 8.19
N PRO A 65 -20.97 10.09 9.51
CA PRO A 65 -20.27 11.13 10.26
C PRO A 65 -18.91 11.47 9.64
N HIS A 66 -18.45 12.71 9.83
CA HIS A 66 -17.17 13.19 9.29
C HIS A 66 -15.98 12.29 9.69
N ASP A 67 -15.87 11.93 10.96
CA ASP A 67 -14.72 11.14 11.44
C ASP A 67 -14.71 9.72 10.86
N LEU A 68 -15.88 9.12 10.66
CA LEU A 68 -16.02 7.80 10.01
C LEU A 68 -15.68 7.90 8.53
N SER A 69 -16.18 8.94 7.88
CA SER A 69 -15.80 9.31 6.52
C SER A 69 -14.28 9.43 6.38
N GLU A 70 -13.59 10.14 7.28
CA GLU A 70 -12.13 10.28 7.24
C GLU A 70 -11.39 8.96 7.51
N SER A 71 -11.90 8.13 8.41
CA SER A 71 -11.32 6.81 8.72
C SER A 71 -11.37 5.88 7.49
N ILE A 72 -12.50 5.84 6.80
CA ILE A 72 -12.67 5.07 5.55
C ILE A 72 -11.68 5.53 4.48
N ARG A 73 -11.54 6.85 4.30
CA ARG A 73 -10.58 7.41 3.34
C ARG A 73 -9.14 7.10 3.73
N GLY A 74 -8.84 7.08 5.03
CA GLY A 74 -7.56 6.63 5.56
C GLY A 74 -7.23 5.22 5.09
N ALA A 75 -8.16 4.28 5.32
CA ALA A 75 -8.02 2.90 4.89
C ALA A 75 -7.95 2.74 3.35
N MET A 76 -8.73 3.52 2.59
CA MET A 76 -8.63 3.55 1.12
C MET A 76 -7.21 3.93 0.68
N ARG A 77 -6.62 4.96 1.29
CA ARG A 77 -5.25 5.39 1.00
C ARG A 77 -4.21 4.31 1.31
N GLU A 78 -4.37 3.52 2.38
CA GLU A 78 -3.47 2.42 2.70
C GLU A 78 -3.44 1.37 1.58
N TRP A 79 -4.60 0.96 1.09
CA TRP A 79 -4.72 0.03 -0.02
C TRP A 79 -4.18 0.59 -1.32
N GLU A 80 -4.50 1.84 -1.65
CA GLU A 80 -4.06 2.49 -2.89
C GLU A 80 -2.54 2.63 -2.98
N GLN A 81 -1.87 2.93 -1.86
CA GLN A 81 -0.42 3.17 -1.82
C GLN A 81 0.44 1.96 -2.16
N SER A 82 -0.05 0.75 -1.87
CA SER A 82 0.71 -0.49 -2.03
C SER A 82 0.09 -1.47 -3.02
N THR A 83 -0.96 -1.05 -3.72
CA THR A 83 -1.65 -1.85 -4.74
C THR A 83 -2.11 -1.00 -5.93
N CYS A 84 -2.59 -1.69 -6.98
CA CYS A 84 -3.24 -1.03 -8.10
C CYS A 84 -4.74 -0.75 -7.89
N ILE A 85 -5.30 -1.07 -6.71
CA ILE A 85 -6.70 -0.76 -6.37
C ILE A 85 -6.92 0.75 -6.32
N ARG A 86 -8.03 1.23 -6.85
CA ARG A 86 -8.38 2.66 -6.84
C ARG A 86 -9.83 2.88 -6.46
N PHE A 87 -10.05 3.66 -5.41
CA PHE A 87 -11.38 4.06 -4.98
C PHE A 87 -11.75 5.36 -5.68
N LEU A 88 -12.83 5.33 -6.47
CA LEU A 88 -13.24 6.46 -7.28
C LEU A 88 -14.66 6.89 -6.90
N PRO A 89 -14.97 8.19 -6.80
CA PRO A 89 -16.34 8.64 -6.61
C PRO A 89 -17.25 8.06 -7.69
N LYS A 90 -18.35 7.44 -7.27
CA LYS A 90 -19.28 6.83 -8.22
C LYS A 90 -19.89 7.90 -9.14
N THR A 91 -19.86 7.64 -10.44
CA THR A 91 -20.58 8.41 -11.45
C THR A 91 -21.59 7.48 -12.16
N SER A 92 -21.27 7.03 -13.37
CA SER A 92 -22.13 6.24 -14.25
C SER A 92 -21.90 4.72 -14.14
N GLN A 93 -20.92 4.26 -13.35
CA GLN A 93 -20.61 2.83 -13.22
C GLN A 93 -21.81 2.02 -12.74
N GLY A 94 -21.98 0.83 -13.33
CA GLY A 94 -23.11 -0.06 -13.06
C GLY A 94 -23.00 -0.86 -11.77
N ALA A 95 -21.79 -1.09 -11.28
CA ALA A 95 -21.48 -1.68 -9.97
C ALA A 95 -20.75 -0.66 -9.10
N TRP A 96 -21.05 -0.60 -7.80
CA TRP A 96 -20.38 0.32 -6.87
C TRP A 96 -20.46 -0.15 -5.42
N ALA A 97 -19.55 0.34 -4.59
CA ALA A 97 -19.58 0.22 -3.14
C ALA A 97 -20.40 1.35 -2.52
N ASN A 98 -21.26 1.03 -1.56
CA ASN A 98 -22.02 2.04 -0.80
C ASN A 98 -21.75 1.86 0.68
N PHE A 99 -21.04 2.82 1.25
CA PHE A 99 -20.70 2.82 2.66
C PHE A 99 -21.81 3.48 3.46
N LYS A 100 -22.39 2.73 4.39
CA LYS A 100 -23.49 3.17 5.25
C LYS A 100 -23.18 2.84 6.70
N LYS A 101 -23.98 3.42 7.59
CA LYS A 101 -23.98 3.13 9.02
C LYS A 101 -25.36 2.61 9.41
N PHE A 102 -25.38 1.37 9.86
CA PHE A 102 -26.49 0.70 10.54
C PHE A 102 -25.96 0.18 11.88
N ASP A 103 -26.82 0.19 12.90
CA ASP A 103 -26.50 -0.29 14.26
C ASP A 103 -26.47 -1.84 14.31
N ASP A 104 -25.65 -2.43 13.45
CA ASP A 104 -25.60 -3.86 13.09
C ASP A 104 -24.14 -4.33 12.85
N GLY A 105 -23.18 -3.71 13.55
CA GLY A 105 -21.76 -4.10 13.47
C GLY A 105 -21.05 -3.73 12.17
N CYS A 106 -19.88 -4.32 11.93
CA CYS A 106 -19.02 -4.03 10.76
C CYS A 106 -19.09 -5.20 9.79
N TYR A 107 -19.40 -4.94 8.52
CA TYR A 107 -19.38 -5.98 7.49
C TYR A 107 -19.37 -5.40 6.07
N SER A 108 -18.75 -6.11 5.13
CA SER A 108 -19.01 -6.02 3.71
C SER A 108 -19.99 -7.11 3.29
N ARG A 109 -21.03 -6.76 2.53
CA ARG A 109 -22.05 -7.72 2.08
C ARG A 109 -21.51 -8.59 0.93
N GLY A 110 -20.66 -9.56 1.27
CA GLY A 110 -19.97 -10.46 0.36
C GLY A 110 -18.58 -9.97 -0.05
N LEU A 111 -17.91 -10.73 -0.91
CA LEU A 111 -16.54 -10.45 -1.38
C LEU A 111 -16.53 -9.80 -2.76
N GLY A 112 -15.67 -8.80 -2.96
CA GLY A 112 -15.39 -8.23 -4.28
C GLY A 112 -16.53 -7.43 -4.92
N SER A 113 -16.49 -7.32 -6.25
CA SER A 113 -17.49 -6.67 -7.10
C SER A 113 -18.83 -7.42 -7.07
N PRO A 114 -19.97 -6.72 -7.03
CA PRO A 114 -21.29 -7.33 -7.23
C PRO A 114 -21.60 -7.61 -8.71
N GLY A 115 -20.73 -7.21 -9.64
CA GLY A 115 -20.95 -7.26 -11.09
C GLY A 115 -21.97 -6.23 -11.59
N SER A 116 -23.02 -5.95 -10.81
CA SER A 116 -23.96 -4.84 -11.02
C SER A 116 -24.63 -4.45 -9.70
N GLY A 117 -25.11 -3.21 -9.61
CA GLY A 117 -25.79 -2.71 -8.43
C GLY A 117 -24.86 -2.36 -7.27
N GLU A 118 -25.47 -2.27 -6.09
CA GLU A 118 -24.81 -1.85 -4.86
C GLU A 118 -24.14 -3.03 -4.14
N ARG A 119 -22.87 -2.84 -3.78
CA ARG A 119 -22.19 -3.59 -2.71
C ARG A 119 -22.22 -2.76 -1.43
N LEU A 120 -23.05 -3.19 -0.47
CA LEU A 120 -23.15 -2.54 0.83
C LEU A 120 -21.90 -2.83 1.68
N VAL A 121 -21.31 -1.79 2.25
CA VAL A 121 -20.34 -1.89 3.34
C VAL A 121 -20.91 -1.14 4.55
N ASN A 122 -21.17 -1.87 5.63
CA ASN A 122 -21.65 -1.30 6.88
C ASN A 122 -20.47 -1.06 7.81
N LEU A 123 -20.36 0.17 8.32
CA LEU A 123 -19.42 0.52 9.36
C LEU A 123 -20.19 1.19 10.49
N ASP A 124 -20.50 0.40 11.49
CA ASP A 124 -21.17 0.86 12.68
C ASP A 124 -20.26 1.67 13.62
N TYR A 125 -20.83 2.73 14.16
CA TYR A 125 -20.12 3.64 15.05
C TYR A 125 -21.05 4.04 16.19
N PRO A 126 -20.78 3.57 17.43
CA PRO A 126 -21.70 3.78 18.51
C PRO A 126 -21.60 5.25 18.93
N ASN A 127 -22.75 5.86 19.20
CA ASN A 127 -22.73 7.15 19.89
C ASN A 127 -22.22 6.96 21.34
N ALA A 128 -21.93 8.08 22.01
CA ALA A 128 -21.36 8.05 23.36
C ALA A 128 -22.21 7.25 24.37
N TRP A 129 -23.53 7.22 24.18
CA TRP A 129 -24.46 6.50 25.05
C TRP A 129 -24.45 4.99 24.80
N GLU A 130 -24.45 4.54 23.55
CA GLU A 130 -24.30 3.12 23.17
C GLU A 130 -22.95 2.57 23.64
N LYS A 131 -21.87 3.33 23.48
CA LYS A 131 -20.55 2.95 23.97
C LYS A 131 -20.57 2.74 25.49
N PHE A 132 -21.21 3.65 26.23
CA PHE A 132 -21.38 3.53 27.69
C PHE A 132 -22.21 2.29 28.06
N LEU A 133 -23.37 2.09 27.44
CA LEU A 133 -24.26 0.96 27.71
C LEU A 133 -23.67 -0.40 27.33
N SER A 134 -22.75 -0.43 26.36
CA SER A 134 -22.06 -1.65 25.97
C SER A 134 -21.05 -2.16 27.01
N PHE A 135 -20.75 -1.39 28.06
CA PHE A 135 -19.72 -1.72 29.04
C PHE A 135 -18.37 -2.13 28.40
N GLY A 136 -18.02 -1.54 27.25
CA GLY A 136 -16.79 -1.82 26.51
C GLY A 136 -16.77 -3.16 25.76
N THR A 137 -17.93 -3.80 25.56
CA THR A 137 -18.08 -4.99 24.69
C THR A 137 -18.32 -4.66 23.22
N TYR A 138 -18.77 -3.44 22.93
CA TYR A 138 -19.04 -3.01 21.58
C TYR A 138 -17.72 -2.75 20.84
N LYS A 139 -17.49 -3.46 19.73
CA LYS A 139 -16.37 -3.17 18.81
C LYS A 139 -16.80 -2.08 17.84
N ALA A 140 -16.28 -0.87 18.03
CA ALA A 140 -16.51 0.22 17.09
C ALA A 140 -15.77 -0.06 15.78
N CYS A 141 -16.40 0.21 14.64
CA CYS A 141 -15.74 0.09 13.35
C CYS A 141 -14.76 1.26 13.06
N LEU A 142 -14.50 2.12 14.06
CA LEU A 142 -13.49 3.19 14.01
C LEU A 142 -12.11 2.75 14.47
N ASP A 143 -11.95 1.55 15.03
CA ASP A 143 -10.60 1.02 15.25
C ASP A 143 -9.91 0.88 13.89
N ALA A 144 -8.69 1.43 13.75
CA ALA A 144 -8.07 1.70 12.45
C ALA A 144 -7.96 0.48 11.52
N GLY A 145 -7.94 -0.74 12.07
CA GLY A 145 -7.96 -1.98 11.28
C GLY A 145 -9.31 -2.31 10.64
N THR A 146 -10.43 -1.90 11.24
CA THR A 146 -11.75 -2.35 10.81
C THR A 146 -12.16 -1.83 9.42
N PRO A 147 -12.02 -0.53 9.10
CA PRO A 147 -12.29 -0.07 7.74
C PRO A 147 -11.35 -0.75 6.73
N SER A 148 -10.07 -0.95 7.06
CA SER A 148 -9.11 -1.66 6.19
C SER A 148 -9.51 -3.13 5.98
N HIS A 149 -10.04 -3.81 7.00
CA HIS A 149 -10.60 -5.17 6.91
C HIS A 149 -11.82 -5.24 5.97
N GLU A 150 -12.81 -4.37 6.18
CA GLU A 150 -14.01 -4.36 5.34
C GLU A 150 -13.69 -3.97 3.88
N LEU A 151 -12.71 -3.09 3.68
CA LEU A 151 -12.17 -2.81 2.36
C LEU A 151 -11.45 -4.02 1.77
N GLY A 152 -10.75 -4.82 2.57
CA GLY A 152 -10.16 -6.09 2.13
C GLY A 152 -11.22 -7.04 1.56
N HIS A 153 -12.36 -7.21 2.26
CA HIS A 153 -13.50 -7.95 1.72
C HIS A 153 -14.08 -7.32 0.45
N LEU A 154 -14.24 -6.00 0.45
CA LEU A 154 -14.73 -5.27 -0.72
C LEU A 154 -13.81 -5.46 -1.92
N ILE A 155 -12.50 -5.50 -1.73
CA ILE A 155 -11.50 -5.79 -2.76
C ILE A 155 -11.62 -7.25 -3.22
N GLY A 156 -11.94 -8.16 -2.29
CA GLY A 156 -12.27 -9.57 -2.54
C GLY A 156 -11.50 -10.59 -1.71
N LEU A 157 -10.75 -10.16 -0.68
CA LEU A 157 -10.02 -11.04 0.23
C LEU A 157 -11.00 -11.83 1.13
N THR A 158 -10.78 -13.13 1.22
CA THR A 158 -11.38 -13.99 2.26
C THR A 158 -10.63 -13.82 3.59
N HIS A 159 -11.21 -14.35 4.68
CA HIS A 159 -10.52 -14.33 5.96
C HIS A 159 -9.34 -15.31 6.01
N GLU A 160 -8.26 -14.89 6.65
CA GLU A 160 -7.04 -15.70 6.79
C GLU A 160 -7.31 -17.00 7.59
N HIS A 161 -8.20 -16.96 8.60
CA HIS A 161 -8.60 -18.15 9.38
C HIS A 161 -9.57 -19.08 8.62
N GLN A 162 -9.96 -18.77 7.39
CA GLN A 162 -10.78 -19.66 6.56
C GLN A 162 -9.95 -20.45 5.55
N ARG A 163 -8.64 -20.21 5.46
CA ARG A 163 -7.75 -20.95 4.55
C ARG A 163 -7.80 -22.47 4.76
N PRO A 164 -7.59 -23.27 3.69
CA PRO A 164 -7.61 -24.72 3.78
C PRO A 164 -6.43 -25.31 4.56
N ASP A 165 -5.33 -24.57 4.73
CA ASP A 165 -4.16 -24.96 5.50
C ASP A 165 -4.16 -24.43 6.95
N ARG A 166 -5.20 -23.69 7.38
CA ARG A 166 -5.22 -22.99 8.67
C ARG A 166 -4.94 -23.87 9.87
N ASP A 167 -5.36 -25.14 9.84
CA ASP A 167 -5.31 -26.04 11.00
C ASP A 167 -3.86 -26.46 11.32
N GLN A 168 -2.91 -26.12 10.45
CA GLN A 168 -1.46 -26.22 10.70
C GLN A 168 -0.94 -25.05 11.55
N TYR A 169 -1.69 -23.95 11.66
CA TYR A 169 -1.28 -22.68 12.23
C TYR A 169 -2.09 -22.29 13.46
N ILE A 170 -3.40 -22.53 13.40
CA ILE A 170 -4.39 -22.15 14.41
C ILE A 170 -5.35 -23.30 14.70
N ARG A 171 -6.03 -23.24 15.83
CA ARG A 171 -7.10 -24.16 16.23
C ARG A 171 -8.35 -23.38 16.60
N ILE A 172 -9.48 -23.74 16.00
CA ILE A 172 -10.79 -23.18 16.33
C ILE A 172 -11.40 -23.96 17.50
N LEU A 173 -11.75 -23.24 18.57
CA LEU A 173 -12.36 -23.76 19.80
C LEU A 173 -13.89 -23.67 19.68
N THR A 174 -14.48 -24.53 18.84
CA THR A 174 -15.90 -24.50 18.48
C THR A 174 -16.85 -24.62 19.67
N ASP A 175 -16.45 -25.24 20.78
CA ASP A 175 -17.21 -25.30 22.02
C ASP A 175 -17.46 -23.91 22.64
N ARG A 176 -16.59 -22.94 22.32
CA ARG A 176 -16.62 -21.57 22.83
C ARG A 176 -17.24 -20.57 21.86
N VAL A 177 -17.48 -20.97 20.61
CA VAL A 177 -18.17 -20.16 19.59
C VAL A 177 -19.68 -20.24 19.80
N GLN A 178 -20.41 -19.15 19.54
CA GLN A 178 -21.87 -19.14 19.52
C GLN A 178 -22.40 -20.13 18.47
N THR A 179 -23.42 -20.91 18.84
CA THR A 179 -23.86 -22.04 17.99
C THR A 179 -24.31 -21.60 16.60
N ASP A 180 -24.94 -20.43 16.51
CA ASP A 180 -25.48 -19.90 15.26
C ASP A 180 -24.42 -19.25 14.36
N ASP A 181 -23.19 -19.07 14.87
CA ASP A 181 -22.06 -18.42 14.17
C ASP A 181 -20.93 -19.41 13.82
N LEU A 182 -21.15 -20.72 13.97
CA LEU A 182 -20.14 -21.74 13.65
C LEU A 182 -19.74 -21.73 12.16
N ASP A 183 -20.66 -21.31 11.29
CA ASP A 183 -20.43 -21.19 9.86
C ASP A 183 -19.37 -20.13 9.51
N GLN A 184 -19.18 -19.11 10.36
CA GLN A 184 -18.14 -18.07 10.23
C GLN A 184 -16.70 -18.63 10.33
N PHE A 185 -16.55 -19.87 10.78
CA PHE A 185 -15.27 -20.58 10.86
C PHE A 185 -15.17 -21.72 9.85
N THR A 186 -16.05 -21.79 8.86
CA THR A 186 -15.98 -22.78 7.79
C THR A 186 -14.73 -22.56 6.94
N ILE A 187 -14.04 -23.65 6.58
CA ILE A 187 -12.91 -23.60 5.64
C ILE A 187 -13.42 -23.24 4.26
N ASP A 188 -12.80 -22.24 3.64
CA ASP A 188 -12.90 -21.98 2.22
C ASP A 188 -11.90 -22.85 1.46
N THR A 189 -12.37 -23.96 0.91
CA THR A 189 -11.52 -24.95 0.23
C THR A 189 -10.85 -24.43 -1.04
N GLY A 190 -11.35 -23.35 -1.64
CA GLY A 190 -10.79 -22.78 -2.86
C GLY A 190 -9.85 -21.59 -2.61
N ALA A 191 -9.68 -21.15 -1.36
CA ALA A 191 -8.73 -20.08 -1.03
C ALA A 191 -7.29 -20.52 -1.33
N ASP A 192 -6.53 -19.63 -1.99
CA ASP A 192 -5.12 -19.89 -2.31
C ASP A 192 -4.24 -19.86 -1.06
N VAL A 193 -3.27 -20.77 -1.04
CA VAL A 193 -2.27 -20.93 0.01
C VAL A 193 -0.85 -20.64 -0.49
N SER A 194 -0.71 -20.07 -1.69
CA SER A 194 0.57 -19.68 -2.28
C SER A 194 1.31 -18.60 -1.48
N ILE A 195 0.58 -17.81 -0.70
CA ILE A 195 1.13 -16.83 0.24
C ILE A 195 1.13 -17.48 1.64
N PRO A 196 2.24 -17.39 2.41
CA PRO A 196 2.31 -17.97 3.75
C PRO A 196 1.22 -17.45 4.68
N PHE A 197 0.77 -18.29 5.61
CA PHE A 197 -0.20 -17.90 6.63
C PHE A 197 0.30 -16.72 7.46
N ASP A 198 -0.53 -15.68 7.60
CA ASP A 198 -0.19 -14.45 8.31
C ASP A 198 -1.05 -14.24 9.56
N TYR A 199 -0.45 -14.51 10.73
CA TYR A 199 -1.07 -14.28 12.03
C TYR A 199 -1.39 -12.81 12.34
N ASN A 200 -0.84 -11.88 11.54
CA ASN A 200 -1.00 -10.45 11.69
C ASN A 200 -1.84 -9.83 10.56
N SER A 201 -2.32 -10.63 9.61
CA SER A 201 -3.15 -10.16 8.50
C SER A 201 -4.31 -9.32 9.04
N VAL A 202 -4.63 -8.23 8.35
CA VAL A 202 -5.84 -7.46 8.69
C VAL A 202 -7.09 -8.31 8.51
N MET A 203 -7.03 -9.39 7.72
CA MET A 203 -8.12 -10.31 7.40
C MET A 203 -8.25 -11.50 8.38
N ILE A 204 -7.42 -11.61 9.43
CA ILE A 204 -7.60 -12.64 10.46
C ILE A 204 -8.54 -12.14 11.56
N TYR A 205 -9.48 -12.99 12.00
CA TYR A 205 -10.34 -12.63 13.13
C TYR A 205 -9.57 -12.44 14.43
N ASP A 206 -10.08 -11.53 15.25
CA ASP A 206 -9.70 -11.45 16.66
C ASP A 206 -10.00 -12.78 17.37
N THR A 207 -9.13 -13.15 18.31
CA THR A 207 -9.19 -14.43 19.04
C THR A 207 -10.46 -14.64 19.87
N LYS A 208 -11.32 -13.62 20.02
CA LYS A 208 -12.60 -13.66 20.73
C LYS A 208 -13.81 -13.45 19.81
N ALA A 209 -13.63 -13.45 18.50
CA ALA A 209 -14.72 -13.33 17.54
C ALA A 209 -15.79 -14.42 17.80
N PHE A 210 -17.05 -14.01 17.81
CA PHE A 210 -18.23 -14.88 18.04
C PHE A 210 -18.15 -15.73 19.34
N ALA A 211 -17.41 -15.25 20.35
CA ALA A 211 -17.30 -15.95 21.62
C ALA A 211 -18.63 -15.99 22.37
N LYS A 212 -18.90 -17.12 23.04
CA LYS A 212 -19.94 -17.22 24.07
C LYS A 212 -19.57 -16.33 25.25
N THR A 213 -20.49 -15.45 25.64
CA THR A 213 -20.33 -14.63 26.85
C THR A 213 -20.59 -15.46 28.11
N ASN A 214 -19.75 -15.30 29.13
CA ASN A 214 -20.02 -15.88 30.44
C ASN A 214 -21.21 -15.14 31.10
N LYS A 215 -22.33 -15.83 31.29
CA LYS A 215 -23.57 -15.26 31.88
C LYS A 215 -23.39 -14.71 33.30
N LEU A 216 -22.31 -15.05 34.00
CA LEU A 216 -22.07 -14.66 35.40
C LEU A 216 -21.28 -13.36 35.59
N THR A 217 -20.71 -12.75 34.54
CA THR A 217 -19.92 -11.51 34.67
C THR A 217 -20.17 -10.47 33.54
N PRO A 218 -21.41 -9.97 33.37
CA PRO A 218 -21.73 -8.97 32.34
C PRO A 218 -20.96 -7.65 32.48
N ILE A 219 -20.50 -7.34 33.70
CA ILE A 219 -19.90 -6.06 34.08
C ILE A 219 -18.41 -5.97 33.68
N SER A 220 -17.81 -7.07 33.21
CA SER A 220 -16.36 -7.16 32.95
C SER A 220 -15.95 -6.97 31.47
N GLY A 221 -16.86 -6.53 30.61
CA GLY A 221 -16.53 -6.19 29.22
C GLY A 221 -15.93 -7.36 28.42
N SER A 222 -14.98 -7.07 27.54
CA SER A 222 -14.27 -8.06 26.72
C SER A 222 -13.43 -9.08 27.53
N ALA A 223 -13.19 -8.84 28.82
CA ALA A 223 -12.52 -9.80 29.71
C ALA A 223 -13.41 -11.01 30.05
N SER A 224 -14.72 -10.90 29.86
CA SER A 224 -15.69 -11.99 30.06
C SER A 224 -15.76 -12.99 28.89
N LEU A 225 -15.22 -12.61 27.73
CA LEU A 225 -15.25 -13.42 26.52
C LEU A 225 -14.09 -14.42 26.52
N LYS A 226 -14.41 -15.68 26.22
CA LYS A 226 -13.41 -16.73 26.05
C LYS A 226 -12.78 -16.62 24.66
N HIS A 227 -11.50 -17.01 24.54
CA HIS A 227 -10.88 -17.17 23.23
C HIS A 227 -11.57 -18.29 22.45
N THR A 228 -11.90 -18.03 21.19
CA THR A 228 -12.47 -18.94 20.18
C THR A 228 -11.41 -19.47 19.22
N MET A 229 -10.22 -18.86 19.20
CA MET A 229 -9.10 -19.26 18.37
C MET A 229 -7.80 -19.21 19.17
N GLU A 230 -6.92 -20.18 18.96
CA GLU A 230 -5.57 -20.24 19.53
C GLU A 230 -4.54 -20.66 18.49
N THR A 231 -3.27 -20.34 18.70
CA THR A 231 -2.18 -20.75 17.82
C THR A 231 -1.69 -22.15 18.16
N VAL A 232 -1.31 -22.91 17.12
CA VAL A 232 -0.65 -24.22 17.26
C VAL A 232 0.88 -24.04 17.30
N THR A 233 1.37 -22.85 16.96
CA THR A 233 2.79 -22.46 16.95
C THR A 233 3.12 -21.55 18.13
N ASP A 234 4.38 -21.13 18.25
CA ASP A 234 4.84 -20.14 19.23
C ASP A 234 4.44 -18.69 18.90
N LYS A 235 3.87 -18.46 17.71
CA LYS A 235 3.39 -17.15 17.27
C LYS A 235 2.08 -16.79 17.97
N LYS A 236 1.77 -15.50 18.02
CA LYS A 236 0.50 -14.96 18.53
C LYS A 236 -0.33 -14.45 17.36
N ILE A 237 -1.64 -14.54 17.49
CA ILE A 237 -2.59 -13.84 16.60
C ILE A 237 -2.69 -12.40 17.10
N ASP A 238 -2.27 -11.46 16.25
CA ASP A 238 -2.24 -10.03 16.55
C ASP A 238 -2.54 -9.25 15.26
N PRO A 239 -3.82 -9.20 14.84
CA PRO A 239 -4.20 -8.53 13.60
C PRO A 239 -3.74 -7.07 13.63
N TRP A 240 -3.05 -6.64 12.57
CA TRP A 240 -2.59 -5.26 12.49
C TRP A 240 -3.75 -4.30 12.21
N ASN A 241 -3.54 -3.04 12.59
CA ASN A 241 -4.47 -1.95 12.28
C ASN A 241 -4.41 -1.50 10.81
N SER A 242 -3.53 -2.09 10.01
CA SER A 242 -3.34 -1.80 8.59
C SER A 242 -2.98 -3.10 7.87
N PRO A 243 -3.21 -3.21 6.54
CA PRO A 243 -2.87 -4.41 5.80
C PRO A 243 -1.38 -4.73 5.85
N THR A 244 -1.04 -6.01 5.92
CA THR A 244 0.35 -6.48 5.94
C THR A 244 0.91 -6.61 4.52
N ALA A 245 2.22 -6.88 4.42
CA ALA A 245 2.85 -7.18 3.13
C ALA A 245 2.22 -8.39 2.42
N ASN A 246 1.69 -9.37 3.16
CA ASN A 246 1.01 -10.53 2.60
C ASN A 246 -0.37 -10.16 2.08
N ASP A 247 -1.12 -9.30 2.80
CA ASP A 247 -2.41 -8.78 2.34
C ASP A 247 -2.26 -8.02 1.01
N PHE A 248 -1.29 -7.10 0.93
CA PHE A 248 -0.99 -6.39 -0.32
C PHE A 248 -0.56 -7.34 -1.43
N LYS A 249 0.27 -8.35 -1.13
CA LYS A 249 0.73 -9.32 -2.12
C LYS A 249 -0.43 -10.15 -2.68
N ALA A 250 -1.40 -10.54 -1.85
CA ALA A 250 -2.59 -11.28 -2.28
C ALA A 250 -3.38 -10.46 -3.30
N VAL A 251 -3.66 -9.20 -2.99
CA VAL A 251 -4.34 -8.26 -3.89
C VAL A 251 -3.53 -8.03 -5.17
N ASN A 252 -2.24 -7.76 -5.06
CA ASN A 252 -1.37 -7.48 -6.21
C ASN A 252 -1.28 -8.67 -7.18
N ASN A 253 -1.20 -9.89 -6.66
CA ASN A 253 -1.23 -11.10 -7.46
C ASN A 253 -2.60 -11.29 -8.13
N ALA A 254 -3.69 -11.04 -7.40
CA ALA A 254 -5.04 -11.24 -7.92
C ALA A 254 -5.39 -10.30 -9.07
N TYR A 255 -5.06 -9.01 -8.91
CA TYR A 255 -5.29 -7.97 -9.90
C TYR A 255 -4.16 -7.82 -10.94
N ALA A 256 -3.11 -8.65 -10.85
CA ALA A 256 -1.93 -8.58 -11.70
C ALA A 256 -1.31 -7.16 -11.77
N CYS A 257 -1.14 -6.54 -10.60
CA CYS A 257 -0.64 -5.18 -10.52
C CYS A 257 0.80 -5.08 -11.05
N GLU A 258 1.09 -4.01 -11.81
CA GLU A 258 2.44 -3.71 -12.29
C GLU A 258 3.40 -3.41 -11.13
N GLU A 259 4.69 -3.73 -11.31
CA GLU A 259 5.72 -3.66 -10.27
C GLU A 259 5.77 -2.30 -9.55
N TYR A 260 5.55 -1.18 -10.25
CA TYR A 260 5.65 0.14 -9.63
C TYR A 260 4.53 0.44 -8.62
N TYR A 261 3.41 -0.29 -8.65
CA TYR A 261 2.38 -0.23 -7.61
C TYR A 261 2.78 -1.01 -6.36
N THR A 262 3.67 -1.99 -6.49
CA THR A 262 4.03 -2.92 -5.42
C THR A 262 5.33 -2.54 -4.72
N ARG A 263 5.92 -1.38 -5.06
CA ARG A 263 7.18 -0.93 -4.48
C ARG A 263 6.96 -0.41 -3.08
N VAL A 264 7.78 -0.91 -2.15
CA VAL A 264 7.74 -0.49 -0.75
C VAL A 264 8.33 0.92 -0.65
N ILE A 265 7.52 1.86 -0.14
CA ILE A 265 8.00 3.19 0.20
C ILE A 265 8.97 3.06 1.38
N PRO A 266 10.26 3.38 1.22
CA PRO A 266 11.21 3.23 2.31
C PRO A 266 10.92 4.26 3.39
N GLN A 267 11.23 3.90 4.65
CA GLN A 267 11.13 4.83 5.79
C GLN A 267 11.94 6.11 5.55
N CYS A 268 13.02 6.01 4.76
CA CYS A 268 13.75 7.16 4.27
C CYS A 268 14.20 6.94 2.82
N LEU A 269 13.87 7.89 1.95
CA LEU A 269 14.35 7.90 0.58
C LEU A 269 15.81 8.38 0.55
N ALA A 270 16.69 7.51 0.08
CA ALA A 270 18.07 7.89 -0.15
C ALA A 270 18.16 8.97 -1.25
N GLY A 271 18.97 9.99 -1.02
CA GLY A 271 19.33 10.96 -2.04
C GLY A 271 20.81 11.28 -2.03
N SER A 272 21.36 11.61 -3.19
CA SER A 272 22.76 12.00 -3.34
C SER A 272 22.95 13.49 -3.10
N ILE A 273 24.15 13.90 -2.72
CA ILE A 273 24.51 15.32 -2.61
C ILE A 273 24.86 15.86 -4.01
N PRO A 274 24.16 16.90 -4.51
CA PRO A 274 24.46 17.50 -5.79
C PRO A 274 25.83 18.18 -5.78
N SER A 275 26.58 18.05 -6.88
CA SER A 275 27.94 18.57 -7.01
C SER A 275 28.04 20.09 -6.88
N ASN A 276 27.05 20.84 -7.38
CA ASN A 276 27.00 22.30 -7.21
C ASN A 276 26.44 22.72 -5.84
N GLY A 277 25.65 21.87 -5.17
CA GLY A 277 25.09 22.16 -3.85
C GLY A 277 24.09 23.33 -3.76
N ASP A 278 23.78 24.00 -4.88
CA ASP A 278 22.92 25.18 -4.91
C ASP A 278 21.43 24.88 -5.01
N PHE A 279 21.10 23.70 -5.56
CA PHE A 279 19.74 23.28 -5.82
C PHE A 279 19.52 21.85 -5.36
N SER A 280 18.28 21.53 -5.01
CA SER A 280 17.84 20.16 -4.82
C SER A 280 17.04 19.71 -6.04
N SER A 281 17.09 18.43 -6.38
CA SER A 281 16.25 17.87 -7.42
C SER A 281 15.42 16.70 -6.92
N TYR A 282 14.16 16.67 -7.35
CA TYR A 282 13.18 15.65 -6.99
C TYR A 282 12.63 15.07 -8.28
N SER A 283 12.91 13.79 -8.51
CA SER A 283 12.33 13.03 -9.61
C SER A 283 11.29 12.07 -9.06
N PHE A 284 10.06 12.10 -9.56
CA PHE A 284 8.97 11.27 -9.04
C PHE A 284 7.92 10.95 -10.10
N ILE A 285 7.06 9.99 -9.81
CA ILE A 285 6.03 9.49 -10.73
C ILE A 285 4.65 9.70 -10.11
N LEU A 286 3.70 10.24 -10.90
CA LEU A 286 2.29 10.30 -10.54
C LEU A 286 1.53 9.09 -11.09
N ASP A 287 0.47 8.68 -10.39
CA ASP A 287 -0.46 7.68 -10.88
C ASP A 287 -1.40 8.25 -11.96
N LYS A 288 -1.89 7.36 -12.83
CA LYS A 288 -2.77 7.72 -13.95
C LYS A 288 -4.04 8.45 -13.51
N HIS A 289 -4.60 8.07 -12.36
CA HIS A 289 -5.85 8.64 -11.88
C HIS A 289 -5.64 10.02 -11.25
N THR A 290 -4.52 10.24 -10.54
CA THR A 290 -4.12 11.59 -10.12
C THR A 290 -3.98 12.51 -11.31
N GLU A 291 -3.26 12.09 -12.36
CA GLU A 291 -3.06 12.94 -13.54
C GLU A 291 -4.36 13.20 -14.31
N ALA A 292 -5.22 12.18 -14.46
CA ALA A 292 -6.55 12.35 -15.03
C ALA A 292 -7.44 13.30 -14.21
N TYR A 293 -7.40 13.18 -12.88
CA TYR A 293 -8.10 14.11 -11.98
C TYR A 293 -7.60 15.54 -12.16
N MET A 294 -6.28 15.71 -12.24
CA MET A 294 -5.65 17.02 -12.47
C MET A 294 -6.14 17.65 -13.78
N ALA A 295 -6.09 16.90 -14.88
CA ALA A 295 -6.55 17.36 -16.18
C ALA A 295 -8.03 17.74 -16.18
N ALA A 296 -8.88 16.94 -15.53
CA ALA A 296 -10.32 17.20 -15.45
C ALA A 296 -10.69 18.43 -14.59
N ASN A 297 -9.84 18.79 -13.61
CA ASN A 297 -10.11 19.86 -12.64
C ASN A 297 -9.25 21.12 -12.84
N GLY A 298 -8.63 21.26 -14.02
CA GLY A 298 -7.90 22.47 -14.41
C GLY A 298 -6.57 22.67 -13.69
N TYR A 299 -5.98 21.60 -13.14
CA TYR A 299 -4.61 21.63 -12.66
C TYR A 299 -3.66 21.59 -13.85
N THR A 300 -2.60 22.40 -13.80
CA THR A 300 -1.68 22.61 -14.93
C THR A 300 -0.24 22.27 -14.56
N HIS A 301 0.07 22.22 -13.26
CA HIS A 301 1.40 22.02 -12.75
C HIS A 301 1.40 21.03 -11.60
N VAL A 302 2.54 20.36 -11.44
CA VAL A 302 2.87 19.63 -10.22
C VAL A 302 4.07 20.29 -9.57
N ALA A 303 4.09 20.29 -8.24
CA ALA A 303 5.15 20.90 -7.45
C ALA A 303 5.86 19.88 -6.56
N ALA A 304 7.15 20.15 -6.32
CA ALA A 304 7.90 19.55 -5.23
C ALA A 304 8.08 20.60 -4.14
N HIS A 305 7.59 20.30 -2.95
CA HIS A 305 7.72 21.14 -1.78
C HIS A 305 8.73 20.50 -0.83
N GLN A 306 9.90 21.13 -0.71
CA GLN A 306 10.99 20.71 0.14
C GLN A 306 10.87 21.35 1.52
N ASN A 307 10.85 20.52 2.58
CA ASN A 307 10.93 21.01 3.95
C ASN A 307 12.38 20.99 4.45
N CYS A 308 12.87 22.18 4.81
CA CYS A 308 14.18 22.39 5.41
C CYS A 308 14.05 22.50 6.93
N ARG A 309 14.46 21.45 7.64
CA ARG A 309 14.41 21.39 9.11
C ARG A 309 15.63 22.05 9.72
N ALA A 310 15.41 22.91 10.70
CA ALA A 310 16.47 23.48 11.54
C ALA A 310 16.63 22.68 12.84
N ASN A 311 17.78 22.83 13.49
CA ASN A 311 18.00 22.28 14.85
C ASN A 311 17.24 23.07 15.94
N MET A 312 16.73 24.26 15.60
CA MET A 312 15.99 25.14 16.50
C MET A 312 14.52 25.22 16.08
N VAL A 313 13.63 25.14 17.07
CA VAL A 313 12.17 25.24 16.86
C VAL A 313 11.81 26.59 16.25
N GLY A 314 10.89 26.58 15.29
CA GLY A 314 10.38 27.80 14.63
C GLY A 314 11.33 28.41 13.60
N GLN A 315 12.41 27.71 13.23
CA GLN A 315 13.35 28.15 12.21
C GLN A 315 13.28 27.32 10.92
N ASP A 316 12.33 26.40 10.81
CA ASP A 316 12.11 25.63 9.58
C ASP A 316 11.76 26.55 8.40
N THR A 317 12.16 26.17 7.20
CA THR A 317 11.80 26.90 5.97
C THR A 317 11.41 25.93 4.88
N ASP A 318 10.77 26.48 3.86
CA ASP A 318 10.27 25.70 2.74
C ASP A 318 10.78 26.25 1.42
N ASN A 319 11.00 25.34 0.47
CA ASN A 319 11.33 25.66 -0.90
C ASN A 319 10.34 24.96 -1.83
N TRP A 320 9.93 25.66 -2.88
CA TRP A 320 9.01 25.14 -3.88
C TRP A 320 9.68 25.13 -5.26
N GLY A 321 9.33 24.12 -6.05
CA GLY A 321 9.63 24.05 -7.47
C GLY A 321 8.42 23.49 -8.21
N PHE A 322 8.27 23.85 -9.49
CA PHE A 322 7.08 23.57 -10.27
C PHE A 322 7.48 23.06 -11.65
N THR A 323 6.65 22.20 -12.23
CA THR A 323 6.76 21.80 -13.62
C THR A 323 5.37 21.57 -14.23
N PRO A 324 5.16 21.87 -15.52
CA PRO A 324 3.90 21.55 -16.19
C PRO A 324 3.61 20.05 -16.18
N LEU A 325 2.34 19.69 -16.29
CA LEU A 325 1.92 18.30 -16.48
C LEU A 325 2.58 17.69 -17.73
N ASN A 326 3.07 16.46 -17.59
CA ASN A 326 3.83 15.76 -18.63
C ASN A 326 3.44 14.27 -18.74
N GLY A 327 2.29 13.87 -18.18
CA GLY A 327 1.80 12.49 -18.16
C GLY A 327 2.02 11.75 -16.83
N TRP A 328 1.96 10.42 -16.87
CA TRP A 328 2.01 9.55 -15.68
C TRP A 328 2.87 8.29 -15.89
N GLY A 329 3.24 7.65 -14.78
CA GLY A 329 3.99 6.39 -14.81
C GLY A 329 5.49 6.54 -15.09
N PRO A 330 6.25 5.43 -15.08
CA PRO A 330 7.72 5.46 -15.16
C PRO A 330 8.28 6.02 -16.48
N ARG A 331 7.45 6.13 -17.52
CA ARG A 331 7.83 6.70 -18.82
C ARG A 331 7.62 8.23 -18.89
N ALA A 332 6.93 8.81 -17.91
CA ALA A 332 6.63 10.23 -17.82
C ALA A 332 6.97 10.73 -16.41
N GLN A 333 8.22 10.50 -15.99
CA GLN A 333 8.71 10.94 -14.68
C GLN A 333 8.80 12.48 -14.65
N TYR A 334 8.32 13.07 -13.56
CA TYR A 334 8.49 14.48 -13.26
C TYR A 334 9.88 14.70 -12.68
N LYS A 335 10.54 15.79 -13.08
CA LYS A 335 11.80 16.25 -12.48
C LYS A 335 11.66 17.71 -12.13
N ILE A 336 11.71 18.00 -10.84
CA ILE A 336 11.55 19.34 -10.30
C ILE A 336 12.82 19.75 -9.57
N THR A 337 13.22 21.01 -9.74
CA THR A 337 14.36 21.60 -9.03
C THR A 337 13.86 22.65 -8.06
N THR A 338 14.39 22.64 -6.84
CA THR A 338 14.17 23.68 -5.83
C THR A 338 15.50 24.30 -5.44
N ASN A 339 15.46 25.50 -4.85
CA ASN A 339 16.65 26.04 -4.18
C ASN A 339 17.11 25.07 -3.07
N ARG A 340 18.39 25.13 -2.71
CA ARG A 340 18.90 24.57 -1.45
C ARG A 340 18.23 25.19 -0.22
N CYS A 341 18.27 24.48 0.89
CA CYS A 341 17.94 25.03 2.20
C CYS A 341 18.84 26.21 2.56
N LYS A 342 18.26 27.22 3.23
CA LYS A 342 18.97 28.43 3.66
C LYS A 342 20.17 28.07 4.54
N LYS A 343 21.26 28.84 4.42
CA LYS A 343 22.51 28.57 5.14
C LYS A 343 22.36 28.70 6.66
N ASP A 344 21.52 29.62 7.09
CA ASP A 344 21.35 29.98 8.49
C ASP A 344 20.58 28.90 9.27
N HIS A 345 20.82 28.83 10.57
CA HIS A 345 20.14 27.92 11.52
C HIS A 345 20.36 26.42 11.25
N ASP A 346 21.44 26.08 10.56
CA ASP A 346 21.86 24.69 10.27
C ASP A 346 20.76 23.83 9.65
N ARG A 347 20.01 24.45 8.72
CA ARG A 347 18.90 23.78 8.04
C ARG A 347 19.39 22.69 7.10
N HIS A 348 18.65 21.60 7.01
CA HIS A 348 18.89 20.51 6.06
C HIS A 348 17.59 20.02 5.42
N ALA A 349 17.70 19.52 4.19
CA ALA A 349 16.61 18.92 3.46
C ALA A 349 16.25 17.59 4.13
N SER A 350 15.04 17.52 4.70
CA SER A 350 14.66 16.40 5.58
C SER A 350 13.46 15.61 5.05
N ARG A 351 12.57 16.30 4.33
CA ARG A 351 11.34 15.76 3.77
C ARG A 351 10.98 16.50 2.49
N TYR A 352 10.20 15.85 1.64
CA TYR A 352 9.53 16.53 0.54
C TYR A 352 8.13 15.97 0.34
N GLU A 353 7.23 16.81 -0.15
CA GLU A 353 5.90 16.43 -0.59
C GLU A 353 5.68 16.81 -2.05
N VAL A 354 4.83 16.05 -2.72
CA VAL A 354 4.31 16.40 -4.04
C VAL A 354 3.00 17.16 -3.83
N ALA A 355 2.79 18.21 -4.62
CA ALA A 355 1.55 18.99 -4.59
C ALA A 355 0.99 19.21 -5.99
N LEU A 356 -0.34 19.26 -6.08
CA LEU A 356 -1.07 19.50 -7.33
C LEU A 356 -1.46 20.97 -7.41
N CYS A 357 -1.09 21.64 -8.50
CA CYS A 357 -1.21 23.10 -8.62
C CYS A 357 -1.90 23.54 -9.92
N LYS A 358 -2.71 24.59 -9.83
CA LYS A 358 -3.36 25.25 -10.98
C LYS A 358 -2.48 26.31 -11.66
N GLY A 359 -1.28 26.52 -11.11
CA GLY A 359 -0.25 27.42 -11.61
C GLY A 359 1.11 27.08 -11.04
N ASP A 360 2.09 27.95 -11.30
CA ASP A 360 3.52 27.78 -11.02
C ASP A 360 3.98 28.49 -9.73
N ASN A 361 3.08 28.64 -8.76
CA ASN A 361 3.37 29.28 -7.49
C ASN A 361 2.64 28.57 -6.33
N GLU A 362 3.16 28.75 -5.11
CA GLU A 362 2.67 28.08 -3.90
C GLU A 362 1.18 28.32 -3.65
N GLY A 363 0.70 29.55 -3.86
CA GLY A 363 -0.71 29.92 -3.65
C GLY A 363 -1.68 29.27 -4.65
N ALA A 364 -1.18 28.61 -5.69
CA ALA A 364 -1.97 27.88 -6.67
C ALA A 364 -2.03 26.37 -6.39
N CYS A 365 -1.41 25.88 -5.29
CA CYS A 365 -1.37 24.48 -4.92
C CYS A 365 -2.42 24.15 -3.85
N ASP A 366 -3.39 23.31 -4.21
CA ASP A 366 -4.56 23.03 -3.37
C ASP A 366 -4.50 21.62 -2.72
N ILE A 367 -3.74 20.69 -3.30
CA ILE A 367 -3.67 19.29 -2.86
C ILE A 367 -2.24 18.90 -2.58
N LYS A 368 -1.98 18.34 -1.40
CA LYS A 368 -0.69 17.80 -0.97
C LYS A 368 -0.79 16.28 -0.86
N CYS A 369 0.07 15.57 -1.58
CA CYS A 369 -0.01 14.11 -1.77
C CYS A 369 0.57 13.27 -0.63
N GLY A 370 0.84 13.89 0.53
CA GLY A 370 1.57 13.28 1.63
C GLY A 370 3.06 13.62 1.61
N LEU A 371 3.77 13.18 2.65
CA LEU A 371 5.11 13.64 2.96
C LEU A 371 6.07 12.46 3.05
N ARG A 372 7.16 12.49 2.27
CA ARG A 372 8.20 11.45 2.31
C ARG A 372 9.46 11.99 2.98
N ARG A 373 10.07 11.19 3.85
CA ARG A 373 11.36 11.51 4.48
C ARG A 373 12.48 11.27 3.48
N VAL A 374 13.47 12.17 3.47
CA VAL A 374 14.67 12.04 2.64
C VAL A 374 15.92 11.99 3.50
N CYS A 375 16.88 11.17 3.08
CA CYS A 375 18.15 10.94 3.77
C CYS A 375 19.29 11.16 2.76
N PRO A 376 20.05 12.26 2.88
CA PRO A 376 21.23 12.48 2.05
C PRO A 376 22.33 11.48 2.40
N PHE A 377 22.99 10.94 1.38
CA PHE A 377 24.18 10.11 1.50
C PHE A 377 25.33 10.75 0.72
N ASP A 378 26.51 10.79 1.34
CA ASP A 378 27.73 11.24 0.67
C ASP A 378 28.31 10.15 -0.27
N ALA A 379 29.37 10.50 -0.99
CA ALA A 379 30.02 9.58 -1.94
C ALA A 379 30.62 8.32 -1.28
N SER A 380 30.79 8.31 0.04
CA SER A 380 31.25 7.14 0.80
C SER A 380 30.09 6.25 1.29
N GLY A 381 28.85 6.63 1.00
CA GLY A 381 27.65 5.93 1.47
C GLY A 381 27.31 6.22 2.93
N LYS A 382 27.90 7.26 3.52
CA LYS A 382 27.56 7.70 4.88
C LYS A 382 26.36 8.64 4.83
N GLN A 383 25.37 8.40 5.67
CA GLN A 383 24.25 9.31 5.85
C GLN A 383 24.73 10.60 6.51
N VAL A 384 24.36 11.74 5.94
CA VAL A 384 24.76 13.07 6.39
C VAL A 384 23.61 14.07 6.24
N ASP A 385 23.69 15.17 6.97
CA ASP A 385 22.79 16.30 6.75
C ASP A 385 23.29 17.15 5.58
N SER A 386 22.38 17.49 4.67
CA SER A 386 22.71 18.30 3.50
C SER A 386 21.66 19.39 3.26
N LYS A 387 22.12 20.54 2.79
CA LYS A 387 21.25 21.65 2.39
C LYS A 387 20.61 21.42 1.03
N ALA A 388 21.20 20.55 0.23
CA ALA A 388 20.75 20.22 -1.11
C ALA A 388 20.78 18.71 -1.33
N ILE A 389 19.78 18.17 -2.02
CA ILE A 389 19.65 16.73 -2.21
C ILE A 389 19.08 16.43 -3.60
N ASP A 390 19.61 15.41 -4.25
CA ASP A 390 19.07 14.83 -5.46
C ASP A 390 18.37 13.50 -5.11
N VAL A 391 17.06 13.47 -5.28
CA VAL A 391 16.19 12.33 -4.97
C VAL A 391 15.59 11.79 -6.26
N VAL A 392 15.70 10.48 -6.45
CA VAL A 392 14.96 9.74 -7.48
C VAL A 392 14.00 8.81 -6.78
N ASP A 393 12.72 9.17 -6.81
CA ASP A 393 11.65 8.42 -6.21
C ASP A 393 10.88 7.63 -7.27
N ASN A 394 11.14 6.33 -7.27
CA ASN A 394 10.53 5.40 -8.20
C ASN A 394 9.21 4.81 -7.69
N ASN A 395 8.73 5.24 -6.52
CA ASN A 395 7.44 4.86 -5.97
C ASN A 395 6.36 5.83 -6.42
N LEU A 396 5.18 5.30 -6.73
CA LEU A 396 4.07 6.07 -7.23
C LEU A 396 3.54 7.05 -6.18
N TRP A 397 3.26 8.27 -6.61
CA TRP A 397 2.51 9.25 -5.81
C TRP A 397 1.04 9.20 -6.21
N ILE A 398 0.19 9.06 -5.20
CA ILE A 398 -1.27 8.99 -5.34
C ILE A 398 -1.84 10.17 -4.56
N CYS A 399 -2.55 11.03 -5.27
CA CYS A 399 -3.00 12.32 -4.80
C CYS A 399 -4.50 12.45 -5.03
N HIS A 400 -5.28 11.49 -4.53
CA HIS A 400 -6.74 11.57 -4.59
C HIS A 400 -7.28 12.46 -3.47
N PRO A 401 -8.13 13.46 -3.79
CA PRO A 401 -8.98 14.09 -2.80
C PRO A 401 -10.12 13.13 -2.51
N HIS A 402 -9.91 12.23 -1.56
CA HIS A 402 -10.95 11.32 -1.09
C HIS A 402 -12.08 12.07 -0.40
#